data_AF-A0A1X7V879-F1
#
_entry.id   AF-A0A1X7V879-F1
#
_cell.length_a   1.000
_cell.length_b   1.000
_cell.length_c   1.000
_cell.angle_alpha   90.00
_cell.angle_beta   90.00
_cell.angle_gamma   90.00
#
_symmetry.space_group_name_H-M   'P 1'
#
loop_
_entity.id
_entity.type
_entity.pdbx_description
1 polymer ?
#
loop_
_entity_poly.entity_id
_entity_poly.type
_entity_poly.pdbx_seq_one_letter_code
_entity_poly.pdbx_strand_id
1 'polypeptide(L)' 'MKLFILNPVFLLLTIPSRAVVFEQELYEEFHYSNPRPYFHSFPGHEFMVGLNFASEKEAEKFHAAVESGITDACTAYQ' A
#
# COMPACT_ATOMS: atom_id res chain seq x y z
N MET A 1 -5.08 2.94 -12.12
CA MET A 1 -5.41 3.01 -10.69
C MET A 1 -4.65 4.17 -10.08
N LYS A 2 -5.21 4.93 -9.14
CA LYS A 2 -4.47 5.98 -8.44
C LYS A 2 -4.49 5.71 -6.94
N LEU A 3 -3.35 5.86 -6.32
CA LEU A 3 -3.04 5.36 -4.98
C LEU A 3 -2.66 6.54 -4.10
N PHE A 4 -3.30 6.60 -2.93
CA PHE A 4 -3.10 7.65 -1.94
C PHE A 4 -2.83 6.97 -0.59
N ILE A 5 -1.83 7.46 0.15
CA ILE A 5 -1.55 7.04 1.53
C ILE A 5 -1.96 8.19 2.44
N LEU A 6 -2.89 7.94 3.35
CA LEU A 6 -3.36 8.85 4.39
C LEU A 6 -3.12 8.17 5.74
N ASN A 7 -2.11 8.56 6.49
CA ASN A 7 -1.72 7.85 7.72
C ASN A 7 -2.94 7.55 8.64
N PRO A 8 -3.25 6.28 8.99
CA PRO A 8 -2.55 5.03 8.66
C PRO A 8 -3.16 4.20 7.51
N VAL A 9 -4.09 4.70 6.72
CA VAL A 9 -4.80 3.97 5.64
C VAL A 9 -4.26 4.33 4.24
N PHE A 10 -4.01 3.33 3.39
CA PHE A 10 -3.88 3.57 1.95
C PHE A 10 -5.12 3.12 1.17
N LEU A 11 -5.44 3.89 0.12
CA LEU A 11 -6.67 3.78 -0.65
C LEU A 11 -6.35 3.49 -2.12
N LEU A 12 -7.03 2.50 -2.71
CA LEU A 12 -7.04 2.31 -4.16
C LEU A 12 -8.26 2.97 -4.77
N LEU A 13 -8.00 3.92 -5.67
CA LEU A 13 -9.05 4.60 -6.42
C LEU A 13 -9.05 4.16 -7.88
N THR A 14 -10.26 4.01 -8.41
CA THR A 14 -10.49 3.90 -9.85
C THR A 14 -10.20 5.25 -10.52
N ILE A 15 -9.54 5.23 -11.68
CA ILE A 15 -9.24 6.47 -12.41
C ILE A 15 -10.51 7.16 -12.93
N PRO A 16 -11.48 6.46 -13.56
CA PRO A 16 -12.62 7.12 -14.19
C PRO A 16 -13.55 7.83 -13.20
N SER A 17 -13.88 7.18 -12.07
CA SER A 17 -14.85 7.70 -11.10
C SER A 17 -14.23 8.23 -9.81
N ARG A 18 -12.90 8.06 -9.61
CA ARG A 18 -12.21 8.33 -8.33
C ARG A 18 -12.85 7.60 -7.14
N ALA A 19 -13.62 6.55 -7.41
CA ALA A 19 -14.25 5.76 -6.38
C ALA A 19 -13.20 4.90 -5.69
N VAL A 20 -13.29 4.84 -4.35
CA VAL A 20 -12.53 3.89 -3.55
C VAL A 20 -13.03 2.49 -3.84
N VAL A 21 -12.10 1.59 -4.16
CA VAL A 21 -12.40 0.17 -4.40
C VAL A 21 -11.72 -0.76 -3.41
N PHE A 22 -10.74 -0.25 -2.66
CA PHE A 22 -10.05 -0.99 -1.63
C PHE A 22 -9.40 -0.02 -0.64
N GLU A 23 -9.44 -0.40 0.63
CA GLU A 23 -8.82 0.33 1.74
C GLU A 23 -8.02 -0.67 2.57
N GLN A 24 -6.85 -0.25 3.03
CA GLN A 24 -6.01 -1.06 3.90
C GLN A 24 -5.29 -0.17 4.90
N GLU A 25 -5.46 -0.51 6.18
CA GLU A 25 -4.73 0.11 7.28
C GLU A 25 -3.32 -0.47 7.39
N LEU A 26 -2.34 0.40 7.65
CA LEU A 26 -0.95 0.10 7.95
C LEU A 26 -0.77 0.06 9.46
N TYR A 27 -0.05 -0.94 9.93
CA TYR A 27 0.24 -1.19 11.33
C TYR A 27 1.71 -1.61 11.48
N GLU A 28 2.25 -1.55 12.69
CA GLU A 28 3.69 -1.74 12.98
C GLU A 28 4.27 -3.04 12.38
N GLU A 29 3.54 -4.15 12.49
CA GLU A 29 3.97 -5.46 11.97
C GLU A 29 3.45 -5.78 10.56
N PHE A 30 3.13 -4.75 9.76
CA PHE A 30 2.61 -4.96 8.41
C PHE A 30 3.67 -5.55 7.48
N HIS A 31 3.45 -6.79 7.02
CA HIS A 31 4.40 -7.49 6.17
C HIS A 31 4.20 -7.17 4.68
N TYR A 32 5.01 -6.27 4.15
CA TYR A 32 5.01 -5.92 2.73
C TYR A 32 6.11 -6.65 1.95
N SER A 33 5.74 -7.25 0.80
CA SER A 33 6.66 -8.00 -0.05
C SER A 33 6.62 -7.49 -1.48
N ASN A 34 7.77 -7.30 -2.11
CA ASN A 34 7.93 -6.90 -3.51
C ASN A 34 8.78 -7.92 -4.29
N PRO A 35 8.30 -9.15 -4.50
CA PRO A 35 9.08 -10.23 -5.13
C PRO A 35 9.51 -9.93 -6.57
N ARG A 36 8.90 -8.93 -7.20
CA ARG A 36 9.31 -8.35 -8.50
C ARG A 36 9.25 -6.82 -8.42
N PRO A 37 10.07 -6.11 -9.23
CA PRO A 37 10.06 -4.63 -9.26
C PRO A 37 8.70 -3.99 -9.59
N TYR A 38 7.79 -4.71 -10.23
CA TYR A 38 6.47 -4.24 -10.64
C TYR A 38 5.31 -4.97 -9.92
N PHE A 39 5.59 -5.96 -9.08
CA PHE A 39 4.55 -6.74 -8.42
C PHE A 39 4.82 -6.84 -6.93
N HIS A 40 3.90 -6.26 -6.15
CA HIS A 40 3.97 -6.23 -4.71
C HIS A 40 2.81 -7.03 -4.11
N SER A 41 2.97 -7.54 -2.90
CA SER A 41 2.00 -8.37 -2.22
C SER A 41 2.12 -8.27 -0.70
N PHE A 42 1.02 -8.48 0.01
CA PHE A 42 0.97 -8.48 1.47
C PHE A 42 -0.27 -9.28 1.94
N PRO A 43 -0.28 -9.77 3.19
CA PRO A 43 -1.48 -10.39 3.75
C PRO A 43 -2.53 -9.30 4.03
N GLY A 44 -3.68 -9.40 3.38
CA GLY A 44 -4.89 -8.67 3.77
C GLY A 44 -5.64 -9.41 4.89
N HIS A 45 -6.80 -8.90 5.28
CA HIS A 45 -7.59 -9.48 6.38
C HIS A 45 -8.03 -10.92 6.12
N GLU A 46 -8.57 -11.20 4.93
CA GLU A 46 -9.11 -12.53 4.58
C GLU A 46 -8.31 -13.24 3.48
N PHE A 47 -7.46 -12.51 2.75
CA PHE A 47 -6.77 -13.01 1.57
C PHE A 47 -5.46 -12.27 1.33
N MET A 48 -4.56 -12.92 0.58
CA MET A 48 -3.38 -12.26 0.07
C MET A 48 -3.76 -11.22 -0.98
N VAL A 49 -3.22 -10.01 -0.84
CA VAL A 49 -3.40 -8.94 -1.81
C VAL A 49 -2.18 -8.87 -2.70
N GLY A 50 -2.40 -8.70 -4.01
CA GLY A 50 -1.36 -8.48 -5.01
C GLY A 50 -1.62 -7.20 -5.79
N LEU A 51 -0.60 -6.36 -5.92
CA LEU A 51 -0.63 -5.10 -6.67
C LEU A 51 0.36 -5.20 -7.83
N ASN A 52 -0.14 -4.96 -9.04
CA ASN A 52 0.67 -4.86 -10.24
C ASN A 52 0.77 -3.40 -10.67
N PHE A 53 1.99 -2.95 -10.91
CA PHE A 53 2.32 -1.60 -11.35
C PHE A 53 2.75 -1.62 -12.81
N ALA A 54 2.27 -0.64 -13.58
CA ALA A 54 2.70 -0.47 -14.97
C ALA A 54 4.13 0.09 -15.08
N SER A 55 4.68 0.61 -13.98
CA SER A 55 5.99 1.25 -13.91
C SER A 55 6.71 0.85 -12.63
N GLU A 56 7.92 0.30 -12.77
CA GLU A 56 8.78 -0.08 -11.64
C GLU A 56 9.11 1.14 -10.78
N LYS A 57 9.31 2.31 -11.40
CA LYS A 57 9.54 3.58 -10.68
C LYS A 57 8.35 4.00 -9.82
N GLU A 58 7.13 3.72 -10.27
CA GLU A 58 5.92 3.99 -9.47
C GLU A 58 5.78 2.99 -8.34
N ALA A 59 6.12 1.72 -8.60
CA ALA A 59 6.15 0.67 -7.59
C ALA A 59 7.14 1.00 -6.47
N GLU A 60 8.39 1.34 -6.80
CA GLU A 60 9.43 1.75 -5.84
C GLU A 60 8.98 2.91 -4.95
N LYS A 61 8.39 3.96 -5.56
CA LYS A 61 7.84 5.09 -4.82
C LYS A 61 6.74 4.67 -3.86
N PHE A 62 5.87 3.75 -4.29
CA PHE A 62 4.81 3.25 -3.44
C PHE A 62 5.36 2.44 -2.27
N HIS A 63 6.33 1.56 -2.52
CA HIS A 63 6.99 0.78 -1.47
C HIS A 63 7.61 1.69 -0.41
N ALA A 64 8.39 2.70 -0.82
CA ALA A 64 8.97 3.66 0.12
C ALA A 64 7.92 4.41 0.96
N ALA A 65 6.78 4.74 0.36
CA ALA A 65 5.70 5.42 1.05
C ALA A 65 4.96 4.50 2.05
N VAL A 66 4.84 3.20 1.73
CA VAL A 66 4.31 2.18 2.66
C VAL A 66 5.26 2.01 3.85
N GLU A 67 6.56 1.84 3.64
CA GLU A 67 7.57 1.70 4.71
C GLU A 67 7.57 2.92 5.65
N SER A 68 7.45 4.13 5.08
CA SER A 68 7.30 5.35 5.87
C SER A 68 6.02 5.32 6.71
N GLY A 69 4.89 4.92 6.13
CA GLY A 69 3.61 4.84 6.85
C GLY A 69 3.61 3.81 7.98
N ILE A 70 4.29 2.67 7.79
CA ILE A 70 4.46 1.65 8.84
C ILE A 70 5.29 2.21 10.00
N THR A 71 6.38 2.91 9.69
CA THR A 71 7.23 3.57 10.70
C THR A 71 6.43 4.61 11.49
N ASP A 72 5.63 5.43 10.81
CA ASP A 72 4.80 6.45 11.46
C ASP A 72 3.73 5.80 12.36
N ALA A 73 3.10 4.71 11.92
CA ALA A 73 2.14 3.96 12.72
C ALA A 73 2.77 3.42 14.02
N CYS A 74 4.00 2.90 13.96
CA CYS A 74 4.76 2.51 15.16
C CYS A 74 4.93 3.68 16.15
N THR A 75 5.21 4.89 15.67
CA THR A 75 5.40 6.07 16.53
C THR A 75 4.11 6.68 17.08
N ALA A 76 2.97 6.48 16.42
CA ALA A 76 1.70 7.09 16.81
C ALA A 76 0.96 6.35 17.95
N TYR A 77 1.31 5.09 18.20
CA TYR A 77 0.73 4.26 19.27
C TYR A 77 1.68 4.04 20.46
N GLN A 78 2.78 4.80 20.55
CA GLN A 78 3.66 4.92 21.71
C GLN A 78 3.43 6.25 22.44
#